data_AF-A0A7C2WGC6-F1
#
_entry.id   AF-A0A7C2WGC6-F1
#
_cell.length_a   1.000
_cell.length_b   1.000
_cell.length_c   1.000
_cell.angle_alpha   90.00
_cell.angle_beta   90.00
_cell.angle_gamma   90.00
#
_symmetry.space_group_name_H-M   'P 1'
#
loop_
_entity.id
_entity.type
_entity.pdbx_description
1 polymer ?
#
loop_
_entity_poly.entity_id
_entity_poly.type
_entity_poly.pdbx_seq_one_letter_code
_entity_poly.pdbx_strand_id
1 'polypeptide(L)'
;SEGASRWEIGRHRWADITPMWNMSKRGFEELYEKIPRPKPRFEDAWRLTGGNPEMLARLYGAKWDVNAVVAKLMMMKGLRDLVKKWRYYLREVMEDPDALFDKEFPEEFKEELISKNLIVYDMYPREDKFWIDEPPPERDEELGIGRDVAWQSPLHREAVRRACEVAL
;
A
#
# COMPACT_ATOMS: atom_id res chain seq x y z
N SER A 1 11.46 4.26 -5.44
CA SER A 1 10.29 3.47 -5.84
C SER A 1 10.69 2.02 -5.74
N GLU A 2 9.82 1.14 -5.22
CA GLU A 2 10.11 -0.29 -5.15
C GLU A 2 9.60 -1.00 -6.41
N GLY A 3 8.40 -0.63 -6.88
CA GLY A 3 7.80 -1.21 -8.09
C GLY A 3 8.56 -0.89 -9.37
N ALA A 4 8.89 0.38 -9.64
CA ALA A 4 9.64 0.74 -10.85
C ALA A 4 11.06 0.16 -10.83
N SER A 5 11.72 0.21 -9.66
CA SER A 5 13.06 -0.35 -9.50
C SER A 5 13.08 -1.88 -9.62
N ARG A 6 11.99 -2.58 -9.28
CA ARG A 6 11.86 -4.03 -9.47
C ARG A 6 12.07 -4.41 -10.94
N TRP A 7 11.39 -3.75 -11.86
CA TRP A 7 11.50 -4.06 -13.29
C TRP A 7 12.83 -3.62 -13.87
N GLU A 8 13.34 -2.47 -13.45
CA GLU A 8 14.65 -1.97 -13.87
C GLU A 8 15.79 -2.90 -13.46
N ILE A 9 15.75 -3.46 -12.25
CA ILE A 9 16.78 -4.38 -11.75
C ILE A 9 16.54 -5.79 -12.30
N GLY A 10 15.30 -6.27 -12.30
CA GLY A 10 14.93 -7.65 -12.65
C GLY A 10 15.17 -8.03 -14.12
N ARG A 11 15.32 -7.06 -15.03
CA ARG A 11 15.74 -7.31 -16.42
C ARG A 11 17.23 -7.68 -16.54
N HIS A 12 18.02 -7.51 -15.48
CA HIS A 12 19.43 -7.86 -15.46
C HIS A 12 19.65 -9.28 -14.91
N ARG A 13 20.72 -9.96 -15.36
CA ARG A 13 21.05 -11.34 -14.96
C ARG A 13 21.90 -11.46 -13.69
N TRP A 14 22.26 -10.34 -13.06
CA TRP A 14 23.19 -10.30 -11.94
C TRP A 14 22.52 -10.09 -10.58
N ALA A 15 21.20 -9.89 -10.55
CA ALA A 15 20.44 -9.69 -9.33
C ALA A 15 19.15 -10.52 -9.36
N ASP A 16 18.91 -11.22 -8.25
CA ASP A 16 17.62 -11.83 -7.95
C ASP A 16 16.89 -10.94 -6.93
N ILE A 17 15.60 -10.68 -7.17
CA ILE A 17 14.77 -9.86 -6.30
C ILE A 17 13.71 -10.76 -5.67
N THR A 18 13.78 -10.89 -4.35
CA THR A 18 12.76 -11.58 -3.55
C THR A 18 12.02 -10.54 -2.71
N PRO A 19 10.71 -10.32 -2.94
CA PRO A 19 9.93 -9.35 -2.17
C PRO A 19 9.79 -9.77 -0.69
N MET A 20 9.63 -8.75 0.14
CA MET A 20 9.14 -8.87 1.51
C MET A 20 7.77 -8.22 1.58
N TRP A 21 6.81 -8.89 2.19
CA TRP A 21 5.49 -8.31 2.43
C TRP A 21 5.44 -7.53 3.75
N ASN A 22 4.30 -6.91 4.02
CA ASN A 22 3.99 -6.42 5.36
C ASN A 22 4.01 -7.58 6.37
N MET A 23 4.27 -7.26 7.65
CA MET A 23 4.37 -8.27 8.70
C MET A 23 3.04 -9.03 8.84
N SER A 24 3.14 -10.34 9.12
CA SER A 24 1.97 -11.14 9.47
C SER A 24 1.26 -10.58 10.70
N LYS A 25 -0.03 -10.89 10.86
CA LYS A 25 -0.84 -10.34 11.97
C LYS A 25 -0.20 -10.62 13.33
N ARG A 26 0.33 -11.84 13.53
CA ARG A 26 1.03 -12.22 14.76
C ARG A 26 2.33 -11.43 14.95
N GLY A 27 3.18 -11.36 13.94
CA GLY A 27 4.44 -10.61 14.04
C GLY A 27 4.21 -9.11 14.29
N PHE A 28 3.18 -8.56 13.66
CA PHE A 28 2.77 -7.17 13.87
C PHE A 28 2.20 -6.94 15.28
N GLU A 29 1.46 -7.90 15.85
CA GLU A 29 0.97 -7.84 17.24
C GLU A 29 2.13 -7.83 18.24
N GLU A 30 3.13 -8.68 18.05
CA GLU A 30 4.32 -8.72 18.89
C GLU A 30 5.07 -7.37 18.89
N LEU A 31 5.22 -6.75 17.71
CA LEU A 31 5.78 -5.40 17.56
C LEU A 31 4.89 -4.36 18.24
N TYR A 32 3.58 -4.42 17.99
CA TYR A 32 2.61 -3.48 18.53
C TYR A 32 2.63 -3.46 20.05
N GLU A 33 2.74 -4.63 20.70
CA GLU A 33 2.75 -4.73 22.16
C GLU A 33 3.95 -4.06 22.82
N LYS A 34 5.07 -3.90 22.10
CA LYS A 34 6.24 -3.15 22.59
C LYS A 34 6.05 -1.63 22.61
N ILE A 35 5.07 -1.10 21.90
CA ILE A 35 4.80 0.34 21.87
C ILE A 35 4.19 0.80 23.21
N PRO A 36 4.72 1.87 23.84
CA PRO A 36 4.19 2.37 25.10
C PRO A 36 2.80 3.00 24.92
N ARG A 37 2.01 2.98 26.01
CA ARG A 37 0.74 3.69 26.08
C ARG A 37 0.96 5.22 26.14
N PRO A 38 -0.01 6.03 25.70
CA PRO A 38 -1.30 5.65 25.11
C PRO A 38 -1.19 5.16 23.66
N LYS A 39 -1.97 4.12 23.33
CA LYS A 39 -2.13 3.56 21.97
C LYS A 39 -3.55 3.01 21.78
N PRO A 40 -4.10 2.98 20.55
CA PRO A 40 -5.44 2.48 20.28
C PRO A 40 -5.54 0.96 20.53
N ARG A 41 -6.65 0.32 20.13
CA ARG A 41 -6.69 -1.15 20.13
C ARG A 41 -5.82 -1.66 18.99
N PHE A 42 -5.25 -2.85 19.19
CA PHE A 42 -4.43 -3.52 18.18
C PHE A 42 -5.15 -3.64 16.83
N GLU A 43 -6.42 -4.07 16.84
CA GLU A 43 -7.22 -4.23 15.62
C GLU A 43 -7.39 -2.92 14.84
N ASP A 44 -7.48 -1.77 15.51
CA ASP A 44 -7.56 -0.47 14.84
C ASP A 44 -6.24 -0.14 14.13
N ALA A 45 -5.10 -0.40 14.78
CA ALA A 45 -3.79 -0.22 14.18
C ALA A 45 -3.54 -1.20 13.03
N TRP A 46 -3.97 -2.46 13.16
CA TRP A 46 -3.90 -3.47 12.11
C TRP A 46 -4.67 -3.01 10.87
N ARG A 47 -5.93 -2.60 11.02
CA ARG A 47 -6.78 -2.11 9.92
C ARG A 47 -6.22 -0.89 9.20
N LEU A 48 -5.53 0.00 9.91
CA LEU A 48 -4.93 1.19 9.32
C LEU A 48 -3.63 0.87 8.56
N THR A 49 -2.87 -0.12 9.00
CA THR A 49 -1.50 -0.34 8.53
C THR A 49 -1.36 -1.57 7.63
N GLY A 50 -2.25 -2.56 7.75
CA GLY A 50 -2.14 -3.84 7.06
C GLY A 50 -0.84 -4.57 7.38
N GLY A 51 -0.33 -4.40 8.59
CA GLY A 51 0.95 -4.99 9.02
C GLY A 51 2.20 -4.19 8.62
N ASN A 52 2.05 -3.02 8.00
CA ASN A 52 3.17 -2.19 7.56
C ASN A 52 3.86 -1.48 8.76
N PRO A 53 5.13 -1.81 9.08
CA PRO A 53 5.81 -1.24 10.25
C PRO A 53 6.12 0.25 10.11
N GLU A 54 6.33 0.72 8.88
CA GLU A 54 6.60 2.14 8.60
C GLU A 54 5.36 2.99 8.84
N MET A 55 4.18 2.52 8.42
CA MET A 55 2.90 3.16 8.73
C MET A 55 2.63 3.18 10.24
N LEU A 56 2.93 2.09 10.95
CA LEU A 56 2.82 2.04 12.40
C LEU A 56 3.72 3.09 13.07
N ALA A 57 4.98 3.20 12.64
CA ALA A 57 5.91 4.21 13.15
C ALA A 57 5.41 5.64 12.88
N ARG A 58 4.81 5.90 11.71
CA ARG A 58 4.19 7.20 11.40
C ARG A 58 3.00 7.51 12.28
N LEU A 59 2.09 6.55 12.49
CA LEU A 59 0.95 6.71 13.39
C LEU A 59 1.44 7.02 14.81
N TYR A 60 2.40 6.25 15.32
CA TYR A 60 2.97 6.48 16.63
C TYR A 60 3.63 7.87 16.75
N GLY A 61 4.46 8.25 15.78
CA GLY A 61 5.10 9.57 15.73
C GLY A 61 4.10 10.73 15.63
N ALA A 62 2.95 10.50 15.01
CA ALA A 62 1.84 11.45 14.94
C ALA A 62 0.89 11.37 16.16
N LYS A 63 1.26 10.65 17.23
CA LYS A 63 0.41 10.44 18.41
C LYS A 63 -0.96 9.86 18.05
N TRP A 64 -0.99 8.97 17.07
CA TRP A 64 -2.18 8.31 16.54
C TRP A 64 -3.15 9.24 15.80
N ASP A 65 -2.70 10.42 15.37
CA ASP A 65 -3.48 11.29 14.49
C ASP A 65 -3.46 10.75 13.04
N VAL A 66 -4.49 9.98 12.71
CA VAL A 66 -4.70 9.43 11.38
C VAL A 66 -4.80 10.52 10.32
N ASN A 67 -5.45 11.65 10.62
CA ASN A 67 -5.61 12.73 9.65
C ASN A 67 -4.27 13.40 9.33
N ALA A 68 -3.39 13.57 10.33
CA ALA A 68 -2.05 14.09 10.12
C ALA A 68 -1.21 13.15 9.23
N VAL A 69 -1.27 11.83 9.47
CA VAL A 69 -0.56 10.85 8.64
C VAL A 69 -1.09 10.83 7.20
N VAL A 70 -2.41 10.84 7.03
CA VAL A 70 -3.07 10.89 5.72
C VAL A 70 -2.70 12.17 4.97
N ALA A 71 -2.78 13.34 5.62
CA ALA A 71 -2.40 14.61 5.00
C ALA A 71 -0.91 14.60 4.58
N LYS A 72 -0.03 14.03 5.40
CA LYS A 72 1.39 13.88 5.06
C LYS A 72 1.58 12.95 3.86
N LEU A 73 0.89 11.81 3.81
CA LEU A 73 0.89 10.90 2.66
C LEU A 73 0.42 11.59 1.38
N MET A 74 -0.68 12.36 1.45
CA MET A 74 -1.19 13.14 0.32
C MET A 74 -0.13 14.08 -0.26
N MET A 75 0.64 14.76 0.61
CA MET A 75 1.73 15.64 0.19
C MET A 75 2.91 14.86 -0.39
N MET A 76 3.42 13.86 0.32
CA MET A 76 4.62 13.10 -0.10
C MET A 76 4.41 12.35 -1.42
N LYS A 77 3.17 11.90 -1.68
CA LYS A 77 2.82 11.17 -2.91
C LYS A 77 2.34 12.09 -4.04
N GLY A 78 2.19 13.39 -3.79
CA GLY A 78 1.70 14.35 -4.77
C GLY A 78 0.29 13.99 -5.26
N LEU A 79 -0.62 13.67 -4.34
CA LEU A 79 -1.95 13.13 -4.69
C LEU A 79 -2.89 14.18 -5.30
N ARG A 80 -2.63 15.48 -5.11
CA ARG A 80 -3.47 16.53 -5.69
C ARG A 80 -3.46 16.49 -7.22
N ASP A 81 -2.26 16.43 -7.81
CA ASP A 81 -2.11 16.39 -9.27
C ASP A 81 -2.58 15.05 -9.84
N LEU A 82 -2.24 13.95 -9.15
CA LEU A 82 -2.70 12.60 -9.51
C LEU A 82 -4.23 12.54 -9.58
N VAL A 83 -4.92 13.01 -8.53
CA VAL A 83 -6.39 13.01 -8.48
C VAL A 83 -6.96 13.93 -9.55
N LYS A 84 -6.41 15.13 -9.74
CA LYS A 84 -6.88 16.06 -10.77
C LYS A 84 -6.87 15.41 -12.16
N LYS A 85 -5.87 14.58 -12.44
CA LYS A 85 -5.69 13.91 -13.72
C LYS A 85 -6.51 12.62 -13.86
N TRP A 86 -6.57 11.80 -12.80
CA TRP A 86 -7.03 10.42 -12.89
C TRP A 86 -8.22 10.06 -11.99
N ARG A 87 -8.93 11.06 -11.49
CA ARG A 87 -10.02 10.91 -10.52
C ARG A 87 -11.00 9.76 -10.83
N TYR A 88 -11.42 9.65 -12.09
CA TYR A 88 -12.40 8.65 -12.50
C TYR A 88 -11.86 7.23 -12.33
N TYR A 89 -10.66 6.96 -12.85
CA TYR A 89 -10.00 5.66 -12.72
C TYR A 89 -9.64 5.32 -11.28
N LEU A 90 -9.20 6.31 -10.48
CA LEU A 90 -8.88 6.09 -9.07
C LEU A 90 -10.07 5.57 -8.26
N ARG A 91 -11.30 5.97 -8.59
CA ARG A 91 -12.50 5.48 -7.87
C ARG A 91 -12.70 3.98 -8.07
N GLU A 92 -12.54 3.51 -9.29
CA GLU A 92 -12.67 2.09 -9.64
C GLU A 92 -11.57 1.25 -8.96
N VAL A 93 -10.31 1.71 -9.00
CA VAL A 93 -9.18 1.00 -8.39
C VAL A 93 -9.23 1.00 -6.85
N MET A 94 -9.87 2.00 -6.24
CA MET A 94 -10.09 2.01 -4.79
C MET A 94 -11.11 0.96 -4.34
N GLU A 95 -12.09 0.64 -5.19
CA GLU A 95 -13.07 -0.42 -4.94
C GLU A 95 -12.45 -1.80 -5.15
N ASP A 96 -11.73 -1.98 -6.26
CA ASP A 96 -11.03 -3.22 -6.57
C ASP A 96 -9.66 -2.94 -7.20
N PRO A 97 -8.54 -3.17 -6.48
CA PRO A 97 -7.21 -2.94 -7.04
C PRO A 97 -6.90 -3.86 -8.22
N ASP A 98 -7.50 -5.06 -8.30
CA ASP A 98 -7.30 -6.00 -9.41
C ASP A 98 -7.90 -5.51 -10.72
N ALA A 99 -8.76 -4.48 -10.69
CA ALA A 99 -9.23 -3.82 -11.91
C ALA A 99 -8.04 -3.37 -12.79
N LEU A 100 -6.92 -2.94 -12.19
CA LEU A 100 -5.71 -2.57 -12.93
C LEU A 100 -5.07 -3.71 -13.71
N PHE A 101 -5.37 -4.96 -13.36
CA PHE A 101 -4.91 -6.16 -14.03
C PHE A 101 -5.96 -6.68 -15.03
N ASP A 102 -7.24 -6.66 -14.64
CA ASP A 102 -8.34 -7.26 -15.41
C ASP A 102 -8.88 -6.38 -16.54
N LYS A 103 -8.66 -5.06 -16.48
CA LYS A 103 -9.26 -4.09 -17.40
C LYS A 103 -8.20 -3.20 -18.05
N GLU A 104 -8.57 -2.61 -19.18
CA GLU A 104 -7.74 -1.64 -19.86
C GLU A 104 -7.82 -0.27 -19.16
N PHE A 105 -6.69 0.16 -18.62
CA PHE A 105 -6.45 1.51 -18.12
C PHE A 105 -5.35 2.19 -18.93
N PRO A 106 -5.31 3.53 -19.01
CA PRO A 106 -4.17 4.23 -19.59
C PRO A 106 -2.86 3.78 -18.95
N GLU A 107 -1.85 3.44 -19.74
CA GLU A 107 -0.57 2.93 -19.21
C GLU A 107 0.08 3.95 -18.26
N GLU A 108 0.04 5.22 -18.63
CA GLU A 108 0.55 6.33 -17.82
C GLU A 108 -0.11 6.38 -16.42
N PHE A 109 -1.39 6.00 -16.30
CA PHE A 109 -2.06 5.95 -15.00
C PHE A 109 -1.46 4.84 -14.12
N LYS A 110 -1.25 3.64 -14.68
CA LYS A 110 -0.62 2.51 -13.97
C LYS A 110 0.80 2.87 -13.53
N GLU A 111 1.61 3.39 -14.45
CA GLU A 111 2.99 3.81 -14.18
C GLU A 111 3.05 4.89 -13.09
N GLU A 112 2.10 5.82 -13.06
CA GLU A 112 2.06 6.88 -12.05
C GLU A 112 1.74 6.32 -10.65
N LEU A 113 0.83 5.34 -10.54
CA LEU A 113 0.56 4.65 -9.26
C LEU A 113 1.76 3.86 -8.74
N ILE A 114 2.44 3.15 -9.64
CA ILE A 114 3.61 2.32 -9.32
C ILE A 114 4.81 3.20 -8.93
N SER A 115 5.12 4.23 -9.72
CA SER A 115 6.25 5.12 -9.48
C SER A 115 6.10 5.91 -8.18
N LYS A 116 4.87 6.31 -7.82
CA LYS A 116 4.55 6.92 -6.53
C LYS A 116 4.55 5.93 -5.37
N ASN A 117 4.75 4.63 -5.60
CA ASN A 117 4.61 3.58 -4.58
C ASN A 117 3.26 3.72 -3.86
N LEU A 118 2.15 3.74 -4.60
CA LEU A 118 0.80 3.66 -4.04
C LEU A 118 0.29 2.22 -4.02
N ILE A 119 0.70 1.45 -5.03
CA ILE A 119 0.33 0.05 -5.21
C ILE A 119 1.58 -0.82 -5.33
N VAL A 120 1.38 -2.12 -5.11
CA VAL A 120 2.22 -3.21 -5.61
C VAL A 120 1.44 -3.81 -6.78
N TYR A 121 2.03 -3.78 -7.97
CA TYR A 121 1.42 -4.30 -9.19
C TYR A 121 2.14 -5.56 -9.66
N ASP A 122 1.41 -6.50 -10.26
CA ASP A 122 1.95 -7.75 -10.78
C ASP A 122 2.65 -8.52 -9.64
N MET A 123 1.87 -8.87 -8.62
CA MET A 123 2.35 -9.54 -7.42
C MET A 123 2.93 -10.93 -7.74
N TYR A 124 3.97 -11.31 -7.00
CA TYR A 124 4.57 -12.65 -7.15
C TYR A 124 3.56 -13.72 -6.73
N PRO A 125 3.69 -14.96 -7.25
CA PRO A 125 2.93 -16.09 -6.73
C PRO A 125 3.12 -16.24 -5.22
N ARG A 126 2.06 -16.60 -4.50
CA ARG A 126 2.05 -16.70 -3.03
C ARG A 126 2.63 -18.03 -2.52
N GLU A 127 3.64 -18.54 -3.21
CA GLU A 127 4.41 -19.69 -2.74
C GLU A 127 5.59 -19.16 -1.92
N ASP A 128 5.83 -19.72 -0.73
CA ASP A 128 6.86 -19.27 0.22
C ASP A 128 8.23 -19.06 -0.42
N LYS A 129 8.60 -19.87 -1.42
CA LYS A 129 9.88 -19.77 -2.13
C LYS A 129 10.09 -18.44 -2.88
N PHE A 130 9.03 -17.68 -3.13
CA PHE A 130 9.08 -16.38 -3.82
C PHE A 130 9.09 -15.19 -2.87
N TRP A 131 9.08 -15.40 -1.56
CA TRP A 131 8.99 -14.34 -0.56
C TRP A 131 10.08 -14.52 0.50
N ILE A 132 10.56 -13.40 1.06
CA ILE A 132 11.53 -13.44 2.16
C ILE A 132 10.87 -13.97 3.44
N ASP A 133 9.57 -13.70 3.61
CA ASP A 133 8.75 -14.09 4.77
C ASP A 133 7.35 -14.51 4.27
N GLU A 134 6.37 -14.58 5.16
CA GLU A 134 4.99 -14.95 4.84
C GLU A 134 4.41 -14.10 3.68
N PRO A 135 3.91 -14.73 2.60
CA PRO A 135 3.27 -14.02 1.50
C PRO A 135 1.95 -13.35 1.94
N PRO A 136 1.47 -12.33 1.21
CA PRO A 136 0.14 -11.78 1.42
C PRO A 136 -0.96 -12.83 1.24
N PRO A 137 -2.14 -12.65 1.86
CA PRO A 137 -3.32 -13.47 1.56
C PRO A 137 -3.71 -13.34 0.08
N GLU A 138 -4.45 -14.32 -0.45
CA GLU A 138 -4.93 -14.30 -1.83
C GLU A 138 -5.76 -13.06 -2.15
N ARG A 139 -6.60 -12.63 -1.21
CA ARG A 139 -7.41 -11.41 -1.29
C ARG A 139 -7.81 -10.97 0.12
N ASP A 140 -7.78 -9.68 0.36
CA ASP A 140 -8.29 -9.03 1.57
C ASP A 140 -8.76 -7.61 1.21
N GLU A 141 -10.07 -7.46 1.02
CA GLU A 141 -10.68 -6.19 0.62
C GLU A 141 -10.56 -5.10 1.69
N GLU A 142 -10.59 -5.51 2.97
CA GLU A 142 -10.44 -4.59 4.10
C GLU A 142 -9.05 -3.96 4.08
N LEU A 143 -8.01 -4.74 3.79
CA LEU A 143 -6.64 -4.27 3.69
C LEU A 143 -6.27 -3.70 2.31
N GLY A 144 -7.13 -3.89 1.30
CA GLY A 144 -6.88 -3.45 -0.06
C GLY A 144 -5.89 -4.34 -0.82
N ILE A 145 -5.94 -5.64 -0.57
CA ILE A 145 -5.12 -6.67 -1.20
C ILE A 145 -6.00 -7.42 -2.21
N GLY A 146 -5.69 -7.25 -3.50
CA GLY A 146 -6.19 -8.09 -4.57
C GLY A 146 -5.27 -9.29 -4.83
N ARG A 147 -5.60 -10.06 -5.85
CA ARG A 147 -4.84 -11.22 -6.32
C ARG A 147 -3.55 -10.77 -6.98
N ASP A 148 -3.61 -9.81 -7.89
CA ASP A 148 -2.45 -9.39 -8.70
C ASP A 148 -1.98 -7.99 -8.33
N VAL A 149 -2.83 -7.21 -7.66
CA VAL A 149 -2.55 -5.84 -7.28
C VAL A 149 -3.00 -5.57 -5.84
N ALA A 150 -2.17 -4.86 -5.09
CA ALA A 150 -2.51 -4.44 -3.73
C ALA A 150 -2.13 -2.98 -3.48
N TRP A 151 -2.85 -2.30 -2.60
CA TRP A 151 -2.40 -1.04 -2.04
C TRP A 151 -1.19 -1.29 -1.12
N GLN A 152 -0.23 -0.36 -1.13
CA GLN A 152 0.97 -0.44 -0.27
C GLN A 152 0.62 -0.54 1.22
N SER A 153 -0.44 0.15 1.62
CA SER A 153 -1.12 -0.06 2.90
C SER A 153 -2.55 0.49 2.84
N PRO A 154 -3.42 0.13 3.80
CA PRO A 154 -4.76 0.71 3.89
C PRO A 154 -4.74 2.25 3.98
N LEU A 155 -3.74 2.82 4.68
CA LEU A 155 -3.53 4.27 4.76
C LEU A 155 -3.17 4.93 3.42
N HIS A 156 -2.53 4.23 2.49
CA HIS A 156 -2.30 4.75 1.14
C HIS A 156 -3.62 4.86 0.36
N ARG A 157 -4.46 3.82 0.41
CA ARG A 157 -5.82 3.84 -0.17
C ARG A 157 -6.65 4.98 0.42
N GLU A 158 -6.61 5.12 1.75
CA GLU A 158 -7.29 6.18 2.48
C GLU A 158 -6.82 7.58 2.06
N ALA A 159 -5.51 7.77 1.87
CA ALA A 159 -4.98 9.05 1.40
C ALA A 159 -5.47 9.41 -0.01
N VAL A 160 -5.58 8.44 -0.91
CA VAL A 160 -6.16 8.64 -2.24
C VAL A 160 -7.64 8.98 -2.14
N ARG A 161 -8.41 8.25 -1.31
CA ARG A 161 -9.83 8.53 -1.06
C ARG A 161 -10.05 9.96 -0.57
N ARG A 162 -9.29 10.37 0.45
CA ARG A 162 -9.36 11.72 1.02
C ARG A 162 -8.97 12.80 -0.01
N ALA A 163 -7.96 12.54 -0.82
CA ALA A 163 -7.58 13.45 -1.90
C ALA A 163 -8.68 13.61 -2.95
N CYS A 164 -9.39 12.52 -3.30
CA CYS A 164 -10.56 12.55 -4.16
C CYS A 164 -11.71 13.38 -3.58
N GLU A 165 -11.91 13.38 -2.26
CA GLU A 165 -12.97 14.17 -1.60
C GLU A 165 -12.66 15.66 -1.57
N VAL A 166 -11.42 16.04 -1.23
CA VAL A 166 -10.99 17.44 -1.12
C VAL A 166 -10.87 18.14 -2.48
N ALA A 167 -10.71 17.37 -3.56
CA ALA A 167 -10.68 17.91 -4.93
C ALA A 167 -12.08 18.19 -5.52
N LEU A 168 -13.16 18.07 -4.73
CA LEU A 168 -14.50 18.60 -5.05
C LEU A 168 -14.60 20.07 -4.65
#